data_AF-A9HZY4-F1
#
_entry.id   AF-A9HZY4-F1
#
_cell.length_a   1.000
_cell.length_b   1.000
_cell.length_c   1.000
_cell.angle_alpha   90.00
_cell.angle_beta   90.00
_cell.angle_gamma   90.00
#
_symmetry.space_group_name_H-M   'P 1'
#
loop_
_entity.id
_entity.type
_entity.pdbx_description
1 polymer ?
#
loop_
_entity_poly.entity_id
_entity_poly.type
_entity_poly.pdbx_seq_one_letter_code
_entity_poly.pdbx_strand_id
1 'polypeptide(L)'
;MTSTTVLSEAELLDLGTRAFIGLGLPAEDAADVARVLVQADLFGLSTHGLSRIESYGERLQVGGIQARARITVQSPAPALRLVDGDNGVGPLVGMHALRAAMEAAKDCGVGVAFARQSNHFGPISPYGLIAAQAGFASIIGSNATTTIAPWGGSDARLGNSPLGFGVPNPDGPPFLLDMAMSVVARAKIRNALKQGAAIPDTWATDRHGRPTTDAAAALDGFLLPIGGHKGYGLALLVDLFAGLMSNAAYLTHVKSWVDAPDQPQDLGHFFILIDTTRLGSAAWLAQRMADFAAILHASPPAEAGKPVIVPGEIELANMARQQRDGIALDPGVLALLRRHAAMA
;
A
#
# COMPACT_ATOMS: atom_id res chain seq x y z
N MET A 1 -33.07 -3.08 -0.28
CA MET A 1 -32.00 -2.96 0.74
C MET A 1 -31.29 -4.30 0.80
N THR A 2 -30.19 -4.46 0.08
CA THR A 2 -29.36 -5.68 0.19
C THR A 2 -28.74 -5.69 1.58
N SER A 3 -28.98 -6.75 2.35
CA SER A 3 -28.40 -6.93 3.68
C SER A 3 -26.87 -6.97 3.56
N THR A 4 -26.20 -6.01 4.16
CA THR A 4 -24.74 -5.97 4.24
C THR A 4 -24.28 -7.10 5.16
N THR A 5 -23.54 -8.07 4.63
CA THR A 5 -22.99 -9.16 5.44
C THR A 5 -21.76 -8.64 6.18
N VAL A 6 -21.74 -8.87 7.49
CA VAL A 6 -20.61 -8.55 8.38
C VAL A 6 -19.89 -9.85 8.71
N LEU A 7 -18.57 -9.85 8.60
CA LEU A 7 -17.72 -11.01 8.82
C LEU A 7 -16.61 -10.65 9.81
N SER A 8 -16.25 -11.56 10.70
CA SER A 8 -15.10 -11.43 11.59
C SER A 8 -13.78 -11.42 10.81
N GLU A 9 -12.70 -10.94 11.44
CA GLU A 9 -11.33 -10.99 10.87
C GLU A 9 -10.95 -12.42 10.44
N ALA A 10 -11.24 -13.42 11.27
CA ALA A 10 -10.93 -14.81 10.99
C ALA A 10 -11.71 -15.36 9.78
N GLU A 11 -13.00 -15.03 9.67
CA GLU A 11 -13.83 -15.41 8.51
C GLU A 11 -13.35 -14.72 7.23
N LEU A 12 -12.95 -13.44 7.30
CA LEU A 12 -12.39 -12.72 6.17
C LEU A 12 -11.07 -13.32 5.69
N LEU A 13 -10.20 -13.68 6.63
CA LEU A 13 -8.91 -14.28 6.34
C LEU A 13 -9.07 -15.66 5.69
N ASP A 14 -9.95 -16.51 6.22
CA ASP A 14 -10.28 -17.79 5.59
C ASP A 14 -10.84 -17.60 4.18
N LEU A 15 -11.85 -16.74 4.05
CA LEU A 15 -12.52 -16.52 2.76
C LEU A 15 -11.56 -15.95 1.73
N GLY A 16 -10.74 -14.96 2.09
CA GLY A 16 -9.72 -14.36 1.24
C GLY A 16 -8.67 -15.39 0.82
N THR A 17 -8.16 -16.17 1.77
CA THR A 17 -7.16 -17.22 1.50
C THR A 17 -7.72 -18.24 0.52
N ARG A 18 -8.91 -18.79 0.77
CA ARG A 18 -9.55 -19.74 -0.16
C ARG A 18 -9.84 -19.11 -1.52
N ALA A 19 -10.26 -17.85 -1.58
CA ALA A 19 -10.47 -17.17 -2.85
C ALA A 19 -9.19 -17.12 -3.71
N PHE A 20 -8.04 -16.83 -3.11
CA PHE A 20 -6.76 -16.84 -3.84
C PHE A 20 -6.26 -18.26 -4.18
N ILE A 21 -6.54 -19.27 -3.35
CA ILE A 21 -6.29 -20.68 -3.70
C ILE A 21 -7.09 -21.08 -4.93
N GLY A 22 -8.39 -20.73 -4.98
CA GLY A 22 -9.23 -21.00 -6.14
C GLY A 22 -8.87 -20.19 -7.40
N LEU A 23 -8.01 -19.18 -7.26
CA LEU A 23 -7.35 -18.48 -8.38
C LEU A 23 -6.00 -19.10 -8.76
N GLY A 24 -5.61 -20.21 -8.12
CA GLY A 24 -4.46 -21.02 -8.48
C GLY A 24 -3.20 -20.81 -7.63
N LEU A 25 -3.24 -19.92 -6.62
CA LEU A 25 -2.12 -19.69 -5.71
C LEU A 25 -1.90 -20.91 -4.79
N PRO A 26 -0.65 -21.23 -4.44
CA PRO A 26 -0.36 -22.12 -3.31
C PRO A 26 -0.98 -21.61 -2.00
N ALA A 27 -1.31 -22.52 -1.09
CA ALA A 27 -2.03 -22.17 0.15
C ALA A 27 -1.26 -21.20 1.05
N GLU A 28 0.07 -21.36 1.16
CA GLU A 28 0.93 -20.47 1.93
C GLU A 28 1.00 -19.06 1.31
N ASP A 29 1.14 -18.98 0.00
CA ASP A 29 1.18 -17.73 -0.75
C ASP A 29 -0.15 -16.98 -0.64
N ALA A 30 -1.26 -17.70 -0.78
CA ALA A 30 -2.60 -17.16 -0.65
C ALA A 30 -2.86 -16.57 0.76
N ALA A 31 -2.33 -17.22 1.80
CA ALA A 31 -2.46 -16.74 3.17
C ALA A 31 -1.71 -15.43 3.40
N ASP A 32 -0.52 -15.25 2.80
CA ASP A 32 0.22 -14.00 2.85
C ASP A 32 -0.49 -12.86 2.12
N VAL A 33 -1.03 -13.14 0.93
CA VAL A 33 -1.82 -12.17 0.19
C VAL A 33 -3.06 -11.75 0.98
N ALA A 34 -3.82 -12.72 1.49
CA ALA A 34 -5.03 -12.45 2.27
C ALA A 34 -4.72 -11.66 3.55
N ARG A 35 -3.61 -11.95 4.25
CA ARG A 35 -3.19 -11.22 5.44
C ARG A 35 -3.05 -9.73 5.19
N VAL A 36 -2.31 -9.34 4.15
CA VAL A 36 -2.09 -7.91 3.80
C VAL A 36 -3.41 -7.23 3.45
N LEU A 37 -4.24 -7.87 2.65
CA LEU A 37 -5.50 -7.30 2.17
C LEU A 37 -6.56 -7.19 3.27
N VAL A 38 -6.69 -8.19 4.13
CA VAL A 38 -7.60 -8.14 5.29
C VAL A 38 -7.14 -7.07 6.29
N GLN A 39 -5.83 -6.93 6.50
CA GLN A 39 -5.31 -5.88 7.36
C GLN A 39 -5.56 -4.48 6.80
N ALA A 40 -5.52 -4.31 5.47
CA ALA A 40 -5.96 -3.08 4.82
C ALA A 40 -7.46 -2.79 5.08
N ASP A 41 -8.32 -3.81 4.99
CA ASP A 41 -9.74 -3.66 5.33
C ASP A 41 -9.93 -3.26 6.81
N LEU A 42 -9.21 -3.89 7.73
CA LEU A 42 -9.21 -3.55 9.16
C LEU A 42 -8.78 -2.10 9.44
N PHE A 43 -7.84 -1.56 8.67
CA PHE A 43 -7.46 -0.14 8.77
C PHE A 43 -8.52 0.82 8.21
N GLY A 44 -9.54 0.31 7.52
CA GLY A 44 -10.53 1.10 6.80
C GLY A 44 -10.05 1.52 5.41
N LEU A 45 -8.96 0.93 4.91
CA LEU A 45 -8.39 1.17 3.58
C LEU A 45 -9.03 0.23 2.55
N SER A 46 -10.37 0.15 2.54
CA SER A 46 -11.14 -0.86 1.78
C SER A 46 -10.90 -0.85 0.27
N THR A 47 -10.46 0.28 -0.28
CA THR A 47 -10.04 0.38 -1.68
C THR A 47 -8.76 -0.39 -1.99
N HIS A 48 -8.01 -0.86 -1.01
CA HIS A 48 -6.77 -1.63 -1.17
C HIS A 48 -6.79 -2.96 -0.40
N GLY A 49 -7.94 -3.34 0.17
CA GLY A 49 -8.16 -4.63 0.82
C GLY A 49 -8.68 -5.72 -0.13
N LEU A 50 -9.53 -6.61 0.36
CA LEU A 50 -10.02 -7.77 -0.40
C LEU A 50 -10.86 -7.40 -1.63
N SER A 51 -11.34 -6.16 -1.73
CA SER A 51 -11.93 -5.63 -2.96
C SER A 51 -11.02 -5.77 -4.19
N ARG A 52 -9.70 -5.85 -3.97
CA ARG A 52 -8.71 -6.08 -5.03
C ARG A 52 -8.80 -7.44 -5.71
N ILE A 53 -9.59 -8.37 -5.16
CA ILE A 53 -9.92 -9.63 -5.84
C ILE A 53 -10.49 -9.40 -7.25
N GLU A 54 -11.17 -8.29 -7.49
CA GLU A 54 -11.68 -7.92 -8.82
C GLU A 54 -10.52 -7.78 -9.81
N SER A 55 -9.61 -6.83 -9.56
CA SER A 55 -8.47 -6.56 -10.44
C SER A 55 -7.40 -7.66 -10.42
N TYR A 56 -7.13 -8.27 -9.27
CA TYR A 56 -6.12 -9.33 -9.16
C TYR A 56 -6.63 -10.62 -9.76
N GLY A 57 -7.90 -10.97 -9.50
CA GLY A 57 -8.53 -12.18 -10.01
C GLY A 57 -8.62 -12.18 -11.53
N GLU A 58 -9.05 -11.08 -12.14
CA GLU A 58 -9.05 -10.93 -13.60
C GLU A 58 -7.65 -11.18 -14.19
N ARG A 59 -6.63 -10.50 -13.64
CA ARG A 59 -5.26 -10.60 -14.16
C ARG A 59 -4.59 -11.94 -13.89
N LEU A 60 -4.95 -12.62 -12.79
CA LEU A 60 -4.55 -14.01 -12.55
C LEU A 60 -5.16 -14.95 -13.60
N GLN A 61 -6.42 -14.73 -13.97
CA GLN A 61 -7.12 -15.55 -14.96
C GLN A 61 -6.61 -15.33 -16.39
N VAL A 62 -6.26 -14.09 -16.76
CA VAL A 62 -5.73 -13.77 -18.10
C VAL A 62 -4.20 -13.88 -18.21
N GLY A 63 -3.51 -14.29 -17.14
CA GLY A 63 -2.05 -14.50 -17.14
C GLY A 63 -1.20 -13.24 -16.99
N GLY A 64 -1.81 -12.08 -16.75
CA GLY A 64 -1.08 -10.84 -16.43
C GLY A 64 -0.41 -10.87 -15.06
N ILE A 65 -0.86 -11.76 -14.16
CA ILE A 65 -0.18 -12.09 -12.90
C ILE A 65 0.10 -13.60 -12.86
N GLN A 66 1.31 -13.98 -12.45
CA GLN A 66 1.71 -15.38 -12.32
C GLN A 66 1.17 -15.97 -11.01
N ALA A 67 0.19 -16.87 -11.10
CA ALA A 67 -0.45 -17.49 -9.93
C ALA A 67 0.50 -18.38 -9.10
N ARG A 68 1.49 -19.01 -9.76
CA ARG A 68 2.49 -19.88 -9.13
C ARG A 68 3.88 -19.33 -9.38
N ALA A 69 4.12 -18.14 -8.85
CA ALA A 69 5.39 -17.42 -9.00
C ALA A 69 6.51 -18.11 -8.20
N ARG A 70 7.69 -18.22 -8.78
CA ARG A 70 8.89 -18.76 -8.14
C ARG A 70 9.75 -17.62 -7.61
N ILE A 71 9.35 -17.05 -6.49
CA ILE A 71 10.04 -15.91 -5.89
C ILE A 71 11.43 -16.34 -5.42
N THR A 72 12.46 -15.57 -5.80
CA THR A 72 13.85 -15.82 -5.37
C THR A 72 14.42 -14.62 -4.64
N VAL A 73 15.33 -14.89 -3.69
CA VAL A 73 16.02 -13.86 -2.91
C VAL A 73 17.52 -14.05 -3.06
N GLN A 74 18.22 -12.99 -3.42
CA GLN A 74 19.68 -12.93 -3.50
C GLN A 74 20.23 -11.97 -2.45
N SER A 75 21.42 -12.28 -1.92
CA SER A 75 22.08 -11.48 -0.89
C SER A 75 23.44 -10.96 -1.40
N PRO A 76 23.46 -9.91 -2.25
CA PRO A 76 24.71 -9.41 -2.86
C PRO A 76 25.65 -8.72 -1.85
N ALA A 77 25.15 -8.33 -0.68
CA ALA A 77 25.92 -7.76 0.42
C ALA A 77 25.23 -8.07 1.77
N PRO A 78 25.90 -7.95 2.92
CA PRO A 78 25.34 -8.35 4.22
C PRO A 78 23.95 -7.76 4.51
N ALA A 79 23.79 -6.45 4.30
CA ALA A 79 22.55 -5.73 4.56
C ALA A 79 21.60 -5.65 3.34
N LEU A 80 22.00 -6.14 2.16
CA LEU A 80 21.24 -5.94 0.91
C LEU A 80 20.58 -7.25 0.46
N ARG A 81 19.35 -7.14 -0.03
CA ARG A 81 18.57 -8.23 -0.62
C ARG A 81 17.99 -7.78 -1.95
N LEU A 82 18.06 -8.66 -2.96
CA LEU A 82 17.37 -8.50 -4.23
C LEU A 82 16.31 -9.59 -4.34
N VAL A 83 15.06 -9.19 -4.57
CA VAL A 83 13.91 -10.09 -4.67
C VAL A 83 13.39 -10.08 -6.09
N ASP A 84 13.41 -11.23 -6.74
CA ASP A 84 12.73 -11.43 -8.02
C ASP A 84 11.35 -12.03 -7.76
N GLY A 85 10.30 -11.28 -8.08
CA GLY A 85 8.92 -11.65 -7.82
C GLY A 85 8.32 -12.64 -8.82
N ASP A 86 8.99 -12.94 -9.94
CA ASP A 86 8.49 -13.83 -11.00
C ASP A 86 7.04 -13.48 -11.45
N ASN A 87 6.76 -12.18 -11.59
CA ASN A 87 5.45 -11.61 -11.88
C ASN A 87 4.33 -12.04 -10.91
N GLY A 88 4.67 -12.32 -9.66
CA GLY A 88 3.74 -12.74 -8.62
C GLY A 88 2.76 -11.65 -8.19
N VAL A 89 1.75 -12.06 -7.42
CA VAL A 89 0.77 -11.16 -6.79
C VAL A 89 1.50 -10.20 -5.85
N GLY A 90 1.24 -8.90 -5.97
CA GLY A 90 2.03 -7.87 -5.28
C GLY A 90 2.21 -8.07 -3.78
N PRO A 91 1.12 -8.35 -3.02
CA PRO A 91 1.26 -8.62 -1.59
C PRO A 91 2.19 -9.77 -1.21
N LEU A 92 2.23 -10.82 -2.03
CA LEU A 92 3.14 -11.94 -1.81
C LEU A 92 4.59 -11.47 -1.95
N VAL A 93 4.93 -10.81 -3.06
CA VAL A 93 6.28 -10.30 -3.31
C VAL A 93 6.69 -9.29 -2.23
N GLY A 94 5.78 -8.42 -1.80
CA GLY A 94 5.98 -7.49 -0.70
C GLY A 94 6.31 -8.19 0.62
N MET A 95 5.60 -9.27 0.97
CA MET A 95 5.88 -10.06 2.17
C MET A 95 7.25 -10.75 2.12
N HIS A 96 7.65 -11.27 0.96
CA HIS A 96 9.00 -11.81 0.77
C HIS A 96 10.09 -10.75 0.95
N ALA A 97 9.91 -9.56 0.36
CA ALA A 97 10.84 -8.44 0.50
C ALA A 97 10.94 -7.93 1.94
N LEU A 98 9.80 -7.81 2.64
CA LEU A 98 9.75 -7.45 4.05
C LEU A 98 10.53 -8.46 4.91
N ARG A 99 10.29 -9.76 4.75
CA ARG A 99 11.00 -10.82 5.49
C ARG A 99 12.49 -10.79 5.23
N ALA A 100 12.90 -10.69 3.97
CA ALA A 100 14.30 -10.65 3.59
C ALA A 100 15.03 -9.43 4.19
N ALA A 101 14.38 -8.26 4.18
CA ALA A 101 14.95 -7.05 4.79
C ALA A 101 15.01 -7.15 6.32
N MET A 102 13.99 -7.70 6.99
CA MET A 102 14.03 -7.93 8.43
C MET A 102 15.13 -8.93 8.82
N GLU A 103 15.33 -9.99 8.05
CA GLU A 103 16.43 -10.94 8.25
C GLU A 103 17.80 -10.24 8.17
N ALA A 104 18.03 -9.45 7.11
CA ALA A 104 19.25 -8.66 6.97
C ALA A 104 19.44 -7.64 8.12
N ALA A 105 18.35 -7.01 8.57
CA ALA A 105 18.37 -6.04 9.65
C ALA A 105 18.73 -6.66 11.01
N LYS A 106 18.29 -7.90 11.28
CA LYS A 106 18.67 -8.61 12.50
C LYS A 106 20.18 -8.80 12.59
N ASP A 107 20.83 -9.10 11.49
CA ASP A 107 22.27 -9.37 11.45
C ASP A 107 23.08 -8.08 11.47
N CYS A 108 22.68 -7.09 10.66
CA CYS A 108 23.48 -5.89 10.38
C CYS A 108 23.02 -4.63 11.10
N GLY A 109 21.88 -4.67 11.82
CA GLY A 109 21.18 -3.52 12.37
C GLY A 109 20.33 -2.75 11.35
N VAL A 110 20.66 -2.85 10.06
CA VAL A 110 19.88 -2.32 8.94
C VAL A 110 19.78 -3.38 7.84
N GLY A 111 18.61 -3.47 7.21
CA GLY A 111 18.37 -4.36 6.08
C GLY A 111 17.61 -3.63 4.98
N VAL A 112 18.03 -3.83 3.73
CA VAL A 112 17.43 -3.22 2.56
C VAL A 112 17.06 -4.31 1.57
N ALA A 113 15.80 -4.35 1.14
CA ALA A 113 15.36 -5.20 0.04
C ALA A 113 14.84 -4.34 -1.12
N PHE A 114 15.28 -4.67 -2.32
CA PHE A 114 14.67 -4.18 -3.56
C PHE A 114 13.99 -5.35 -4.26
N ALA A 115 12.72 -5.17 -4.64
CA ALA A 115 11.92 -6.18 -5.31
C ALA A 115 11.55 -5.73 -6.72
N ARG A 116 11.57 -6.64 -7.68
CA ARG A 116 11.14 -6.43 -9.08
C ARG A 116 10.18 -7.51 -9.53
N GLN A 117 9.69 -7.40 -10.78
CA GLN A 117 8.78 -8.39 -11.37
C GLN A 117 7.57 -8.63 -10.46
N SER A 118 7.00 -7.53 -9.96
CA SER A 118 5.85 -7.55 -9.07
C SER A 118 4.64 -6.86 -9.70
N ASN A 119 3.55 -6.85 -8.94
CA ASN A 119 2.31 -6.17 -9.25
C ASN A 119 1.91 -5.27 -8.07
N HIS A 120 0.77 -4.60 -8.17
CA HIS A 120 0.27 -3.74 -7.10
C HIS A 120 0.20 -4.49 -5.75
N PHE A 121 0.85 -3.97 -4.71
CA PHE A 121 1.09 -4.67 -3.45
C PHE A 121 0.14 -4.28 -2.30
N GLY A 122 -0.97 -3.60 -2.58
CA GLY A 122 -1.87 -3.08 -1.53
C GLY A 122 -1.33 -1.79 -0.90
N PRO A 123 -1.80 -1.42 0.31
CA PRO A 123 -1.25 -0.28 1.05
C PRO A 123 0.06 -0.64 1.74
N ILE A 124 0.83 0.37 2.15
CA ILE A 124 2.11 0.19 2.85
C ILE A 124 1.89 -0.13 4.33
N SER A 125 0.87 0.46 4.96
CA SER A 125 0.64 0.34 6.41
C SER A 125 0.63 -1.10 6.94
N PRO A 126 0.07 -2.12 6.26
CA PRO A 126 0.15 -3.50 6.72
C PRO A 126 1.58 -4.01 6.92
N TYR A 127 2.46 -3.75 5.96
CA TYR A 127 3.88 -4.12 6.06
C TYR A 127 4.58 -3.33 7.17
N GLY A 128 4.27 -2.04 7.28
CA GLY A 128 4.80 -1.17 8.34
C GLY A 128 4.38 -1.65 9.73
N LEU A 129 3.14 -2.10 9.91
CA LEU A 129 2.67 -2.67 11.18
C LEU A 129 3.37 -4.00 11.50
N ILE A 130 3.51 -4.90 10.52
CA ILE A 130 4.22 -6.17 10.71
C ILE A 130 5.68 -5.92 11.11
N ALA A 131 6.37 -4.99 10.44
CA ALA A 131 7.72 -4.57 10.78
C ALA A 131 7.79 -4.01 12.20
N ALA A 132 6.88 -3.09 12.54
CA ALA A 132 6.86 -2.42 13.83
C ALA A 132 6.60 -3.39 14.99
N GLN A 133 5.67 -4.33 14.83
CA GLN A 133 5.38 -5.39 15.79
C GLN A 133 6.59 -6.33 15.98
N ALA A 134 7.40 -6.51 14.95
CA ALA A 134 8.65 -7.28 15.02
C ALA A 134 9.85 -6.47 15.54
N GLY A 135 9.68 -5.21 15.93
CA GLY A 135 10.73 -4.36 16.50
C GLY A 135 11.56 -3.59 15.47
N PHE A 136 11.11 -3.51 14.22
CA PHE A 136 11.80 -2.79 13.15
C PHE A 136 11.12 -1.47 12.82
N ALA A 137 11.89 -0.39 12.75
CA ALA A 137 11.46 0.80 12.03
C ALA A 137 11.57 0.55 10.53
N SER A 138 10.68 1.16 9.74
CA SER A 138 10.57 0.87 8.31
C SER A 138 10.42 2.14 7.46
N ILE A 139 11.00 2.11 6.26
CA ILE A 139 10.72 2.99 5.14
C ILE A 139 10.42 2.09 3.96
N ILE A 140 9.22 2.21 3.39
CA ILE A 140 8.72 1.31 2.36
C ILE A 140 8.15 2.16 1.23
N GLY A 141 8.36 1.75 -0.01
CA GLY A 141 7.77 2.41 -1.17
C GLY A 141 7.60 1.46 -2.35
N SER A 142 6.74 1.87 -3.27
CA SER A 142 6.44 1.15 -4.49
C SER A 142 6.21 2.14 -5.62
N ASN A 143 6.63 1.81 -6.82
CA ASN A 143 6.25 2.59 -7.99
C ASN A 143 4.88 2.15 -8.53
N ALA A 144 4.30 2.98 -9.39
CA ALA A 144 2.95 2.76 -9.89
C ALA A 144 2.79 3.24 -11.32
N THR A 145 1.73 2.78 -12.00
CA THR A 145 1.34 3.29 -13.32
C THR A 145 1.18 4.81 -13.30
N THR A 146 1.63 5.46 -14.37
CA THR A 146 1.73 6.91 -14.47
C THR A 146 0.38 7.63 -14.36
N THR A 147 0.25 8.54 -13.39
CA THR A 147 -0.95 9.36 -13.16
C THR A 147 -0.64 10.80 -12.74
N ILE A 148 0.62 11.12 -12.47
CA ILE A 148 1.12 12.43 -12.09
C ILE A 148 1.97 12.99 -13.23
N ALA A 149 1.76 14.26 -13.57
CA ALA A 149 2.62 14.99 -14.48
C ALA A 149 3.89 15.47 -13.76
N PRO A 150 5.06 15.49 -14.40
CA PRO A 150 6.24 16.17 -13.87
C PRO A 150 5.90 17.62 -13.50
N TRP A 151 6.55 18.19 -12.50
CA TRP A 151 6.32 19.60 -12.16
C TRP A 151 6.66 20.52 -13.35
N GLY A 152 5.65 21.23 -13.86
CA GLY A 152 5.75 22.05 -15.08
C GLY A 152 5.51 21.29 -16.40
N GLY A 153 5.26 19.99 -16.35
CA GLY A 153 4.87 19.16 -17.50
C GLY A 153 3.36 19.12 -17.73
N SER A 154 2.96 18.59 -18.89
CA SER A 154 1.56 18.53 -19.33
C SER A 154 1.11 17.11 -19.72
N ASP A 155 1.83 16.09 -19.28
CA ASP A 155 1.53 14.68 -19.52
C ASP A 155 1.94 13.79 -18.33
N ALA A 156 1.20 12.69 -18.10
CA ALA A 156 1.51 11.76 -17.01
C ALA A 156 2.83 11.02 -17.29
N ARG A 157 3.81 11.16 -16.39
CA ARG A 157 5.11 10.47 -16.47
C ARG A 157 5.50 9.75 -15.18
N LEU A 158 4.83 10.04 -14.06
CA LEU A 158 5.12 9.45 -12.76
C LEU A 158 3.90 8.74 -12.19
N GLY A 159 4.15 7.62 -11.52
CA GLY A 159 3.13 6.95 -10.71
C GLY A 159 2.68 7.79 -9.52
N ASN A 160 1.50 7.48 -8.98
CA ASN A 160 1.11 7.92 -7.66
C ASN A 160 1.80 7.08 -6.57
N SER A 161 3.11 6.91 -6.73
CA SER A 161 3.99 5.94 -6.06
C SER A 161 4.00 6.18 -4.55
N PRO A 162 3.41 5.29 -3.72
CA PRO A 162 3.28 5.54 -2.29
C PRO A 162 4.62 5.45 -1.56
N LEU A 163 4.73 6.20 -0.47
CA LEU A 163 5.84 6.16 0.47
C LEU A 163 5.28 6.08 1.88
N GLY A 164 5.78 5.14 2.67
CA GLY A 164 5.33 4.94 4.04
C GLY A 164 6.46 4.67 5.02
N PHE A 165 6.14 4.90 6.28
CA PHE A 165 7.06 4.85 7.40
C PHE A 165 6.40 4.15 8.59
N GLY A 166 7.17 3.34 9.30
CA GLY A 166 6.73 2.71 10.55
C GLY A 166 7.77 2.86 11.65
N VAL A 167 7.35 3.14 12.88
CA VAL A 167 8.23 3.15 14.06
C VAL A 167 7.59 2.34 15.19
N PRO A 168 8.27 1.32 15.74
CA PRO A 168 7.78 0.53 16.86
C PRO A 168 7.49 1.39 18.10
N ASN A 169 6.47 0.96 18.85
CA ASN A 169 6.20 1.44 20.20
C ASN A 169 5.92 0.21 21.08
N PRO A 170 6.89 -0.28 21.86
CA PRO A 170 6.74 -1.55 22.58
C PRO A 170 5.54 -1.62 23.54
N ASP A 171 5.18 -0.50 24.17
CA ASP A 171 4.10 -0.43 25.17
C ASP A 171 2.84 0.28 24.63
N GLY A 172 2.73 0.47 23.31
CA GLY A 172 1.63 1.24 22.74
C GLY A 172 1.45 1.10 21.23
N PRO A 173 0.61 1.94 20.61
CA PRO A 173 0.43 1.92 19.17
C PRO A 173 1.71 2.40 18.47
N PRO A 174 2.16 1.73 17.39
CA PRO A 174 3.27 2.21 16.59
C PRO A 174 2.87 3.46 15.80
N PHE A 175 3.86 4.27 15.43
CA PHE A 175 3.67 5.30 14.41
C PHE A 175 3.58 4.63 13.05
N LEU A 176 2.57 4.98 12.24
CA LEU A 176 2.38 4.48 10.89
C LEU A 176 1.97 5.62 9.96
N LEU A 177 2.80 5.92 8.97
CA LEU A 177 2.47 6.86 7.90
C LEU A 177 2.43 6.09 6.58
N ASP A 178 1.34 6.24 5.83
CA ASP A 178 1.17 5.70 4.49
C ASP A 178 0.51 6.77 3.63
N MET A 179 1.24 7.26 2.62
CA MET A 179 0.80 8.38 1.81
C MET A 179 1.06 8.15 0.34
N ALA A 180 0.04 8.45 -0.45
CA ALA A 180 0.17 8.68 -1.88
C ALA A 180 0.87 10.02 -2.13
N MET A 181 1.52 10.16 -3.29
CA MET A 181 2.23 11.41 -3.65
C MET A 181 1.33 12.45 -4.32
N SER A 182 0.06 12.12 -4.59
CA SER A 182 -0.99 13.03 -5.04
C SER A 182 -1.71 13.71 -3.88
N VAL A 183 -2.22 14.93 -4.08
CA VAL A 183 -3.11 15.62 -3.14
C VAL A 183 -4.37 14.79 -2.82
N VAL A 184 -4.87 14.04 -3.80
CA VAL A 184 -6.09 13.24 -3.66
C VAL A 184 -6.01 11.94 -4.46
N ALA A 185 -6.63 10.87 -3.95
CA ALA A 185 -6.84 9.66 -4.73
C ALA A 185 -7.86 9.87 -5.87
N ARG A 186 -7.61 9.29 -7.05
CA ARG A 186 -8.57 9.30 -8.20
C ARG A 186 -9.97 8.80 -7.84
N ALA A 187 -10.09 7.93 -6.83
CA ALA A 187 -11.40 7.45 -6.35
C ALA A 187 -12.27 8.58 -5.79
N LYS A 188 -11.70 9.59 -5.11
CA LYS A 188 -12.46 10.74 -4.61
C LYS A 188 -13.00 11.62 -5.75
N ILE A 189 -12.22 11.77 -6.83
CA ILE A 189 -12.68 12.47 -8.05
C ILE A 189 -13.84 11.70 -8.71
N ARG A 190 -13.73 10.37 -8.84
CA ARG A 190 -14.86 9.54 -9.32
C ARG A 190 -16.12 9.68 -8.46
N ASN A 191 -15.97 9.77 -7.15
CA ASN A 191 -17.12 9.98 -6.25
C ASN A 191 -17.74 11.36 -6.43
N ALA A 192 -16.94 12.42 -6.57
CA ALA A 192 -17.44 13.76 -6.86
C ALA A 192 -18.20 13.78 -8.20
N LEU A 193 -17.67 13.13 -9.25
CA LEU A 193 -18.38 12.98 -10.53
C LEU A 193 -19.73 12.29 -10.37
N LYS A 194 -19.79 11.16 -9.65
CA LYS A 194 -21.05 10.45 -9.38
C LYS A 194 -22.08 11.30 -8.64
N GLN A 195 -21.63 12.26 -7.83
CA GLN A 195 -22.47 13.17 -7.06
C GLN A 195 -22.79 14.47 -7.83
N GLY A 196 -22.24 14.67 -9.02
CA GLY A 196 -22.35 15.94 -9.76
C GLY A 196 -21.68 17.12 -9.05
N ALA A 197 -20.70 16.85 -8.18
CA ALA A 197 -20.01 17.87 -7.38
C ALA A 197 -18.72 18.34 -8.06
N ALA A 198 -18.40 19.63 -7.92
CA ALA A 198 -17.11 20.19 -8.28
C ALA A 198 -16.01 19.69 -7.34
N ILE A 199 -14.76 19.65 -7.83
CA ILE A 199 -13.57 19.35 -7.02
C ILE A 199 -12.73 20.62 -6.79
N PRO A 200 -11.90 20.66 -5.74
CA PRO A 200 -10.86 21.69 -5.62
C PRO A 200 -9.90 21.65 -6.83
N ASP A 201 -9.51 22.82 -7.33
CA ASP A 201 -8.55 22.98 -8.44
C ASP A 201 -7.12 22.51 -8.08
N THR A 202 -6.87 22.29 -6.80
CA THR A 202 -5.62 21.73 -6.27
C THR A 202 -5.54 20.20 -6.36
N TRP A 203 -6.61 19.51 -6.77
CA TRP A 203 -6.63 18.05 -6.85
C TRP A 203 -6.02 17.50 -8.12
N ALA A 204 -6.34 18.11 -9.26
CA ALA A 204 -6.02 17.58 -10.57
C ALA A 204 -6.01 18.67 -11.66
N THR A 205 -5.56 18.26 -12.83
CA THR A 205 -5.55 19.06 -14.06
C THR A 205 -6.47 18.44 -15.11
N ASP A 206 -6.83 19.21 -16.14
CA ASP A 206 -7.43 18.69 -17.37
C ASP A 206 -6.39 17.96 -18.25
N ARG A 207 -6.82 17.43 -19.40
CA ARG A 207 -5.93 16.77 -20.39
C ARG A 207 -4.81 17.65 -20.93
N HIS A 208 -4.87 18.96 -20.73
CA HIS A 208 -3.87 19.94 -21.16
C HIS A 208 -2.93 20.35 -20.01
N GLY A 209 -3.06 19.74 -18.83
CA GLY A 209 -2.24 20.04 -17.65
C GLY A 209 -2.66 21.31 -16.91
N ARG A 210 -3.86 21.87 -17.16
CA ARG A 210 -4.36 23.07 -16.47
C ARG A 210 -5.21 22.68 -15.27
N PRO A 211 -5.02 23.28 -14.07
CA PRO A 211 -5.87 23.02 -12.90
C PRO A 211 -7.36 23.10 -13.24
N THR A 212 -8.17 22.17 -12.71
CA THR A 212 -9.61 22.08 -13.02
C THR A 212 -10.45 21.76 -11.80
N THR A 213 -11.65 22.31 -11.76
CA THR A 213 -12.69 21.98 -10.77
C THR A 213 -13.75 21.01 -11.31
N ASP A 214 -13.68 20.67 -12.61
CA ASP A 214 -14.57 19.71 -13.26
C ASP A 214 -14.05 18.28 -13.04
N ALA A 215 -14.86 17.44 -12.41
CA ALA A 215 -14.49 16.07 -12.06
C ALA A 215 -14.31 15.15 -13.29
N ALA A 216 -15.05 15.38 -14.38
CA ALA A 216 -14.87 14.61 -15.61
C ALA A 216 -13.56 15.00 -16.31
N ALA A 217 -13.31 16.30 -16.47
CA ALA A 217 -12.06 16.81 -17.02
C ALA A 217 -10.83 16.36 -16.19
N ALA A 218 -10.96 16.29 -14.87
CA ALA A 218 -9.93 15.80 -13.97
C ALA A 218 -9.63 14.29 -14.14
N LEU A 219 -10.64 13.48 -14.46
CA LEU A 219 -10.42 12.06 -14.77
C LEU A 219 -9.72 11.87 -16.11
N ASP A 220 -9.92 12.77 -17.06
CA ASP A 220 -9.21 12.79 -18.34
C ASP A 220 -7.82 13.44 -18.25
N GLY A 221 -7.47 14.08 -17.13
CA GLY A 221 -6.18 14.70 -16.88
C GLY A 221 -5.37 14.04 -15.78
N PHE A 222 -4.54 14.85 -15.09
CA PHE A 222 -3.46 14.37 -14.21
C PHE A 222 -3.65 14.81 -12.76
N LEU A 223 -3.28 13.94 -11.81
CA LEU A 223 -3.27 14.31 -10.39
C LEU A 223 -2.15 15.30 -10.09
N LEU A 224 -2.42 16.24 -9.19
CA LEU A 224 -1.41 17.17 -8.69
C LEU A 224 -0.63 16.57 -7.50
N PRO A 225 0.70 16.74 -7.46
CA PRO A 225 1.52 16.21 -6.37
C PRO A 225 1.33 17.00 -5.06
N ILE A 226 1.41 16.30 -3.92
CA ILE A 226 1.33 16.90 -2.59
C ILE A 226 2.47 17.91 -2.39
N GLY A 227 2.15 19.13 -1.94
CA GLY A 227 3.16 20.16 -1.74
C GLY A 227 3.89 20.59 -3.03
N GLY A 228 3.28 20.38 -4.21
CA GLY A 228 3.80 20.80 -5.51
C GLY A 228 5.12 20.11 -5.87
N HIS A 229 6.15 20.89 -6.23
CA HIS A 229 7.46 20.37 -6.63
C HIS A 229 8.13 19.46 -5.58
N LYS A 230 7.76 19.58 -4.29
CA LYS A 230 8.28 18.70 -3.22
C LYS A 230 7.72 17.28 -3.32
N GLY A 231 6.40 17.12 -3.47
CA GLY A 231 5.79 15.80 -3.68
C GLY A 231 6.18 15.18 -5.01
N TYR A 232 6.40 16.01 -6.04
CA TYR A 232 7.01 15.56 -7.29
C TYR A 232 8.41 14.97 -7.05
N GLY A 233 9.27 15.67 -6.29
CA GLY A 233 10.59 15.15 -5.92
C GLY A 233 10.54 13.85 -5.12
N LEU A 234 9.58 13.71 -4.20
CA LEU A 234 9.36 12.47 -3.46
C LEU A 234 8.89 11.33 -4.38
N ALA A 235 7.96 11.59 -5.31
CA ALA A 235 7.51 10.61 -6.28
C ALA A 235 8.65 10.12 -7.19
N LEU A 236 9.55 11.03 -7.60
CA LEU A 236 10.78 10.66 -8.32
C LEU A 236 11.69 9.76 -7.49
N LEU A 237 11.92 10.09 -6.23
CA LEU A 237 12.74 9.26 -5.33
C LEU A 237 12.17 7.85 -5.22
N VAL A 238 10.84 7.72 -5.05
CA VAL A 238 10.20 6.41 -5.00
C VAL A 238 10.40 5.65 -6.31
N ASP A 239 10.20 6.28 -7.47
CA ASP A 239 10.39 5.60 -8.76
C ASP A 239 11.86 5.22 -9.03
N LEU A 240 12.82 6.03 -8.59
CA LEU A 240 14.23 5.71 -8.65
C LEU A 240 14.58 4.48 -7.79
N PHE A 241 14.04 4.37 -6.58
CA PHE A 241 14.34 3.27 -5.68
C PHE A 241 13.57 2.00 -6.06
N ALA A 242 12.25 2.14 -6.21
CA ALA A 242 11.36 1.02 -6.44
C ALA A 242 11.36 0.55 -7.90
N GLY A 243 11.54 1.43 -8.88
CA GLY A 243 11.63 1.07 -10.29
C GLY A 243 13.07 0.84 -10.74
N LEU A 244 13.86 1.92 -10.76
CA LEU A 244 15.19 1.90 -11.40
C LEU A 244 16.20 1.03 -10.62
N MET A 245 16.37 1.25 -9.32
CA MET A 245 17.36 0.53 -8.51
C MET A 245 17.00 -0.94 -8.25
N SER A 246 15.71 -1.27 -8.23
CA SER A 246 15.27 -2.67 -8.13
C SER A 246 15.42 -3.44 -9.44
N ASN A 247 15.72 -2.76 -10.55
CA ASN A 247 15.69 -3.29 -11.90
C ASN A 247 14.29 -3.79 -12.31
N ALA A 248 13.26 -3.06 -11.92
CA ALA A 248 11.89 -3.19 -12.40
C ALA A 248 11.59 -2.14 -13.49
N ALA A 249 10.37 -2.14 -14.02
CA ALA A 249 9.93 -1.05 -14.89
C ALA A 249 9.84 0.26 -14.10
N TYR A 250 10.13 1.39 -14.75
CA TYR A 250 10.11 2.72 -14.15
C TYR A 250 9.45 3.73 -15.10
N LEU A 251 8.92 4.83 -14.54
CA LEU A 251 8.19 5.85 -15.30
C LEU A 251 7.17 5.24 -16.29
N THR A 252 7.26 5.62 -17.57
CA THR A 252 6.36 5.16 -18.64
C THR A 252 6.61 3.73 -19.12
N HIS A 253 7.62 3.04 -18.58
CA HIS A 253 7.82 1.61 -18.86
C HIS A 253 6.86 0.73 -18.04
N VAL A 254 6.31 1.25 -16.93
CA VAL A 254 5.31 0.55 -16.14
C VAL A 254 4.03 0.35 -16.95
N LYS A 255 3.60 -0.90 -17.12
CA LYS A 255 2.36 -1.21 -17.85
C LYS A 255 1.13 -0.88 -17.01
N SER A 256 0.10 -0.39 -17.69
CA SER A 256 -1.21 -0.15 -17.10
C SER A 256 -1.95 -1.48 -16.99
N TRP A 257 -2.35 -1.85 -15.77
CA TRP A 257 -3.18 -3.02 -15.52
C TRP A 257 -4.62 -2.92 -16.07
N VAL A 258 -5.04 -1.73 -16.55
CA VAL A 258 -6.35 -1.51 -17.16
C VAL A 258 -6.23 -1.65 -18.68
N ASP A 259 -5.19 -1.06 -19.26
CA ASP A 259 -5.03 -1.02 -20.73
C ASP A 259 -4.34 -2.28 -21.26
N ALA A 260 -3.59 -2.99 -20.41
CA ALA A 260 -2.88 -4.23 -20.74
C ALA A 260 -3.01 -5.25 -19.58
N PRO A 261 -4.23 -5.73 -19.27
CA PRO A 261 -4.48 -6.59 -18.11
C PRO A 261 -3.77 -7.96 -18.20
N ASP A 262 -3.49 -8.43 -19.42
CA ASP A 262 -2.79 -9.68 -19.75
C ASP A 262 -1.26 -9.57 -19.71
N GLN A 263 -0.70 -8.36 -19.54
CA GLN A 263 0.74 -8.14 -19.46
C GLN A 263 1.23 -8.00 -18.01
N PRO A 264 2.47 -8.43 -17.72
CA PRO A 264 3.16 -8.09 -16.48
C PRO A 264 3.27 -6.57 -16.31
N GLN A 265 3.03 -6.06 -15.10
CA GLN A 265 3.31 -4.64 -14.81
C GLN A 265 4.79 -4.36 -14.60
N ASP A 266 5.50 -5.36 -14.08
CA ASP A 266 6.88 -5.23 -13.59
C ASP A 266 7.03 -4.03 -12.65
N LEU A 267 6.12 -3.92 -11.67
CA LEU A 267 6.29 -2.97 -10.58
C LEU A 267 7.44 -3.42 -9.70
N GLY A 268 8.10 -2.46 -9.08
CA GLY A 268 9.08 -2.75 -8.05
C GLY A 268 8.82 -1.99 -6.76
N HIS A 269 9.46 -2.50 -5.72
CA HIS A 269 9.26 -2.11 -4.32
C HIS A 269 10.61 -1.98 -3.64
N PHE A 270 10.69 -1.12 -2.63
CA PHE A 270 11.83 -1.10 -1.73
C PHE A 270 11.40 -1.12 -0.28
N PHE A 271 12.21 -1.75 0.55
CA PHE A 271 12.01 -1.92 1.98
C PHE A 271 13.33 -1.63 2.69
N ILE A 272 13.36 -0.61 3.54
CA ILE A 272 14.50 -0.28 4.40
C ILE A 272 14.06 -0.47 5.84
N LEU A 273 14.72 -1.37 6.55
CA LEU A 273 14.36 -1.80 7.90
C LEU A 273 15.52 -1.50 8.84
N ILE A 274 15.22 -0.96 10.02
CA ILE A 274 16.20 -0.67 11.07
C ILE A 274 15.78 -1.46 12.31
N ASP A 275 16.67 -2.33 12.80
CA ASP A 275 16.46 -3.06 14.04
C ASP A 275 16.60 -2.10 15.23
N THR A 276 15.46 -1.75 15.84
CA THR A 276 15.46 -0.77 16.94
C THR A 276 16.10 -1.33 18.21
N THR A 277 16.19 -2.65 18.36
CA THR A 277 16.86 -3.29 19.50
C THR A 277 18.37 -3.04 19.51
N ARG A 278 18.95 -2.69 18.35
CA ARG A 278 20.35 -2.25 18.22
C ARG A 278 20.56 -0.80 18.66
N LEU A 279 19.50 -0.01 18.81
CA LEU A 279 19.57 1.40 19.20
C LEU A 279 19.36 1.62 20.71
N GLY A 280 18.62 0.73 21.37
CA GLY A 280 18.32 0.84 22.79
C GLY A 280 17.36 -0.25 23.27
N SER A 281 17.06 -0.23 24.57
CA SER A 281 16.10 -1.17 25.16
C SER A 281 14.66 -0.86 24.74
N ALA A 282 13.77 -1.85 24.85
CA ALA A 282 12.35 -1.67 24.60
C ALA A 282 11.74 -0.57 25.51
N ALA A 283 12.11 -0.56 26.80
CA ALA A 283 11.65 0.45 27.75
C ALA A 283 12.08 1.88 27.37
N TRP A 284 13.30 2.04 26.86
CA TRP A 284 13.77 3.32 26.36
C TRP A 284 12.96 3.80 25.16
N LEU A 285 12.68 2.90 24.19
CA LEU A 285 11.90 3.27 23.02
C LEU A 285 10.46 3.62 23.40
N ALA A 286 9.83 2.81 24.25
CA ALA A 286 8.48 3.05 24.76
C ALA A 286 8.36 4.41 25.46
N GLN A 287 9.29 4.73 26.37
CA GLN A 287 9.29 6.01 27.07
C GLN A 287 9.39 7.21 26.11
N ARG A 288 10.24 7.11 25.07
CA ARG A 288 10.39 8.20 24.09
C ARG A 288 9.22 8.31 23.14
N MET A 289 8.60 7.19 22.75
CA MET A 289 7.39 7.21 21.93
C MET A 289 6.20 7.80 22.70
N ALA A 290 6.06 7.48 23.99
CA ALA A 290 5.06 8.06 24.86
C ALA A 290 5.24 9.58 25.01
N ASP A 291 6.46 10.05 25.26
CA ASP A 291 6.80 11.48 25.34
C ASP A 291 6.53 12.20 24.01
N PHE A 292 7.00 11.63 22.89
CA PHE A 292 6.76 12.16 21.55
C PHE A 292 5.27 12.38 21.25
N ALA A 293 4.42 11.37 21.50
CA ALA A 293 2.98 11.49 21.29
C ALA A 293 2.34 12.49 22.26
N ALA A 294 2.76 12.50 23.53
CA ALA A 294 2.25 13.44 24.53
C ALA A 294 2.55 14.91 24.15
N ILE A 295 3.74 15.21 23.64
CA ILE A 295 4.11 16.55 23.15
C ILE A 295 3.17 17.00 22.02
N LEU A 296 2.87 16.12 21.06
CA LEU A 296 1.98 16.45 19.95
C LEU A 296 0.54 16.65 20.43
N HIS A 297 0.02 15.75 21.26
CA HIS A 297 -1.36 15.83 21.78
C HIS A 297 -1.60 16.98 22.77
N ALA A 298 -0.55 17.50 23.40
CA ALA A 298 -0.65 18.69 24.25
C ALA A 298 -0.91 19.97 23.44
N SER A 299 -0.76 19.94 22.12
CA SER A 299 -1.06 21.08 21.25
C SER A 299 -2.57 21.35 21.22
N PRO A 300 -3.03 22.58 21.52
CA PRO A 300 -4.44 22.92 21.40
C PRO A 300 -4.95 22.70 19.97
N PRO A 301 -6.16 22.16 19.79
CA PRO A 301 -6.71 21.98 18.46
C PRO A 301 -7.00 23.33 17.80
N ALA A 302 -6.69 23.45 16.51
CA ALA A 302 -7.04 24.65 15.73
C ALA A 302 -8.56 24.81 15.56
N GLU A 303 -9.29 23.69 15.55
CA GLU A 303 -10.75 23.66 15.49
C GLU A 303 -11.30 22.83 16.66
N ALA A 304 -12.26 23.39 17.40
CA ALA A 304 -12.88 22.70 18.53
C ALA A 304 -13.47 21.35 18.10
N GLY A 305 -13.16 20.28 18.86
CA GLY A 305 -13.62 18.92 18.57
C GLY A 305 -12.78 18.15 17.54
N LYS A 306 -11.71 18.75 16.99
CA LYS A 306 -10.76 18.09 16.09
C LYS A 306 -9.34 18.10 16.70
N PRO A 307 -9.04 17.15 17.61
CA PRO A 307 -7.72 17.11 18.25
C PRO A 307 -6.60 16.83 17.24
N VAL A 308 -5.37 17.18 17.62
CA VAL A 308 -4.18 16.71 16.91
C VAL A 308 -4.14 15.19 16.96
N ILE A 309 -3.76 14.58 15.85
CA ILE A 309 -3.62 13.13 15.72
C ILE A 309 -2.21 12.78 15.25
N VAL A 310 -1.72 11.63 15.69
CA VAL A 310 -0.46 11.05 15.23
C VAL A 310 -0.74 10.06 14.10
N PRO A 311 0.06 10.03 13.02
CA PRO A 311 -0.09 9.03 11.96
C PRO A 311 -0.18 7.60 12.49
N GLY A 312 -1.23 6.89 12.06
CA GLY A 312 -1.57 5.54 12.48
C GLY A 312 -2.74 5.46 13.46
N GLU A 313 -3.08 6.54 14.16
CA GLU A 313 -4.16 6.50 15.16
C GLU A 313 -5.53 6.21 14.55
N ILE A 314 -5.82 6.77 13.36
CA ILE A 314 -7.08 6.52 12.65
C ILE A 314 -7.16 5.03 12.26
N GLU A 315 -6.11 4.52 11.63
CA GLU A 315 -6.03 3.15 11.13
C GLU A 315 -6.08 2.13 12.27
N LEU A 316 -5.37 2.37 13.36
CA LEU A 316 -5.35 1.47 14.53
C LEU A 316 -6.65 1.51 15.32
N ALA A 317 -7.31 2.67 15.43
CA ALA A 317 -8.65 2.77 16.01
C ALA A 317 -9.69 2.04 15.13
N ASN A 318 -9.58 2.17 13.80
CA ASN A 318 -10.40 1.40 12.86
C ASN A 318 -10.18 -0.10 13.00
N MET A 319 -8.92 -0.54 13.12
CA MET A 319 -8.58 -1.96 13.31
C MET A 319 -9.23 -2.48 14.59
N ALA A 320 -9.00 -1.81 15.72
CA ALA A 320 -9.57 -2.23 17.00
C ALA A 320 -11.11 -2.28 16.97
N ARG A 321 -11.77 -1.36 16.26
CA ARG A 321 -13.22 -1.40 16.05
C ARG A 321 -13.63 -2.60 15.20
N GLN A 322 -13.03 -2.76 14.03
CA GLN A 322 -13.40 -3.82 13.07
C GLN A 322 -13.08 -5.23 13.59
N GLN A 323 -12.07 -5.39 14.45
CA GLN A 323 -11.79 -6.65 15.12
C GLN A 323 -12.89 -7.06 16.11
N ARG A 324 -13.55 -6.08 16.75
CA ARG A 324 -14.68 -6.35 17.66
C ARG A 324 -16.00 -6.51 16.93
N ASP A 325 -16.25 -5.63 15.96
CA ASP A 325 -17.57 -5.46 15.36
C ASP A 325 -17.72 -6.26 14.04
N GLY A 326 -16.61 -6.73 13.48
CA GLY A 326 -16.53 -7.31 12.14
C GLY A 326 -16.42 -6.27 11.02
N ILE A 327 -16.25 -6.77 9.80
CA ILE A 327 -16.08 -5.97 8.57
C ILE A 327 -17.29 -6.16 7.68
N ALA A 328 -17.91 -5.05 7.30
CA ALA A 328 -18.96 -5.00 6.30
C ALA A 328 -18.34 -4.98 4.89
N LEU A 329 -18.63 -6.00 4.07
CA LEU A 329 -18.17 -6.06 2.69
C LEU A 329 -19.25 -5.61 1.70
N ASP A 330 -18.81 -5.00 0.61
CA ASP A 330 -19.66 -4.77 -0.55
C ASP A 330 -20.21 -6.13 -1.07
N PRO A 331 -21.52 -6.25 -1.33
CA PRO A 331 -22.12 -7.51 -1.78
C PRO A 331 -21.49 -8.08 -3.06
N GLY A 332 -21.04 -7.22 -3.98
CA GLY A 332 -20.34 -7.62 -5.20
C GLY A 332 -18.99 -8.24 -4.88
N VAL A 333 -18.19 -7.58 -4.04
CA VAL A 333 -16.90 -8.11 -3.56
C VAL A 333 -17.09 -9.46 -2.85
N LEU A 334 -18.07 -9.57 -1.96
CA LEU A 334 -18.36 -10.82 -1.24
C LEU A 334 -18.75 -11.96 -2.19
N ALA A 335 -19.55 -11.68 -3.21
CA ALA A 335 -19.92 -12.67 -4.22
C ALA A 335 -18.71 -13.15 -5.04
N LEU A 336 -17.82 -12.23 -5.43
CA LEU A 336 -16.57 -12.57 -6.12
C LEU A 336 -15.68 -13.47 -5.25
N LEU A 337 -15.46 -13.10 -3.99
CA LEU A 337 -14.66 -13.89 -3.05
C LEU A 337 -15.23 -15.31 -2.89
N ARG A 338 -16.53 -15.44 -2.64
CA ARG A 338 -17.20 -16.75 -2.49
C ARG A 338 -17.10 -17.61 -3.74
N ARG A 339 -17.25 -17.00 -4.92
CA ARG A 339 -17.12 -17.70 -6.21
C ARG A 339 -15.72 -18.28 -6.38
N HIS A 340 -14.68 -17.50 -6.12
CA HIS A 340 -13.31 -17.99 -6.22
C HIS A 340 -13.00 -19.02 -5.12
N ALA A 341 -13.46 -18.79 -3.88
CA ALA A 341 -13.24 -19.72 -2.78
C ALA A 341 -13.91 -21.09 -2.99
N ALA A 342 -14.96 -21.17 -3.81
CA ALA A 342 -15.61 -22.44 -4.17
C ALA A 342 -14.79 -23.27 -5.18
N MET A 343 -13.76 -22.69 -5.81
CA MET A 343 -12.86 -23.37 -6.74
C MET A 343 -11.55 -23.85 -6.09
N ALA A 344 -11.39 -23.57 -4.79
CA ALA A 344 -10.19 -23.89 -4.01
C ALA A 344 -10.04 -25.39 -3.71
#